data_AF-A0AAT9HBG9-F1
#
_entry.id   AF-A0AAT9HBG9-F1
#
_cell.length_a   1.000
_cell.length_b   1.000
_cell.length_c   1.000
_cell.angle_alpha   90.00
_cell.angle_beta   90.00
_cell.angle_gamma   90.00
#
_symmetry.space_group_name_H-M   'P 1'
#
loop_
_entity.id
_entity.type
_entity.pdbx_description
1 polymer ?
#
loop_
_entity_poly.entity_id
_entity_poly.type
_entity_poly.pdbx_seq_one_letter_code
_entity_poly.pdbx_strand_id
1 'polypeptide(L)'
;MVVEVASPGHRNLQRDRVRKRREYARAGIPVYVIVDDFDDDGAVLVLTSPDPGKAKYADEHRVPYGTDAVIPEGPAKGFAIGERIVAF
;
A
#
# COMPACT_ATOMS: atom_id res chain seq x y z
N MET A 1 5.85 -7.24 -6.57
CA MET A 1 5.16 -6.57 -5.44
C MET A 1 6.18 -5.68 -4.76
N VAL A 2 5.74 -4.52 -4.25
CA VAL A 2 6.54 -3.62 -3.41
C VAL A 2 5.78 -3.38 -2.11
N VAL A 3 6.49 -3.37 -0.99
CA VAL A 3 5.95 -3.01 0.34
C VAL A 3 6.81 -1.89 0.89
N GLU A 4 6.17 -0.82 1.36
CA GLU A 4 6.83 0.34 1.96
C GLU A 4 6.22 0.60 3.34
N VAL A 5 7.07 0.92 4.31
CA VAL A 5 6.64 1.39 5.64
C VAL A 5 6.82 2.90 5.66
N ALA A 6 5.75 3.62 5.94
CA ALA A 6 5.77 5.06 6.01
C ALA A 6 6.73 5.51 7.11
N SER A 7 7.50 6.56 6.80
CA SER A 7 8.37 7.22 7.78
C SER A 7 7.83 8.61 8.08
N PRO A 8 8.02 9.12 9.31
CA PRO A 8 7.47 10.41 9.70
C PRO A 8 8.04 11.55 8.86
N GLY A 9 7.28 12.65 8.82
CA GLY A 9 7.68 13.89 8.15
C GLY A 9 6.98 14.10 6.80
N HIS A 10 6.55 15.33 6.56
CA HIS A 10 5.68 15.70 5.43
C HIS A 10 6.21 15.22 4.06
N ARG A 11 7.51 15.36 3.80
CA ARG A 11 8.10 14.95 2.52
C ARG A 11 8.12 13.43 2.32
N ASN A 12 8.31 12.67 3.39
CA ASN A 12 8.32 11.21 3.33
C ASN A 12 6.90 10.70 3.07
N LEU A 13 5.92 11.18 3.83
CA LEU A 13 4.52 10.86 3.64
C LEU A 13 4.02 11.23 2.24
N GLN A 14 4.35 12.43 1.75
CA GLN A 14 3.99 12.84 0.38
C GLN A 14 4.62 11.91 -0.67
N ARG A 15 5.88 11.49 -0.48
CA ARG A 15 6.55 10.59 -1.42
C ARG A 15 5.83 9.25 -1.49
N ASP A 16 5.48 8.65 -0.37
CA ASP A 16 4.93 7.30 -0.34
C ASP A 16 3.42 7.31 -0.70
N ARG A 17 2.66 8.31 -0.22
CA ARG A 17 1.21 8.50 -0.48
C ARG A 17 0.86 9.11 -1.83
N VAL A 18 1.80 9.72 -2.55
CA VAL A 18 1.53 10.38 -3.83
C VAL A 18 2.53 9.99 -4.90
N ARG A 19 3.82 10.28 -4.69
CA ARG A 19 4.82 10.16 -5.76
C ARG A 19 5.07 8.71 -6.16
N LYS A 20 5.41 7.84 -5.22
CA LYS A 20 5.66 6.42 -5.44
C LYS A 20 4.43 5.70 -5.99
N ARG A 21 3.23 6.00 -5.48
CA ARG A 21 1.98 5.44 -6.03
C ARG A 21 1.89 5.64 -7.54
N ARG A 22 2.17 6.86 -8.02
CA ARG A 22 2.13 7.18 -9.45
C ARG A 22 3.28 6.51 -10.21
N GLU A 23 4.50 6.56 -9.67
CA GLU A 23 5.68 5.96 -10.30
C GLU A 23 5.56 4.44 -10.45
N TYR A 24 5.06 3.75 -9.42
CA TYR A 24 4.88 2.30 -9.42
C TYR A 24 3.71 1.84 -10.28
N ALA A 25 2.59 2.57 -10.28
CA ALA A 25 1.50 2.31 -11.22
C ALA A 25 1.97 2.50 -12.67
N ARG A 26 2.73 3.56 -12.95
CA ARG A 26 3.33 3.80 -14.27
C ARG A 26 4.30 2.68 -14.68
N ALA A 27 5.05 2.12 -13.72
CA ALA A 27 5.92 0.98 -13.94
C ALA A 27 5.18 -0.37 -14.06
N GLY A 28 3.85 -0.40 -13.90
CA GLY A 28 3.05 -1.62 -13.98
C GLY A 28 3.28 -2.58 -12.83
N ILE A 29 3.73 -2.10 -11.66
CA ILE A 29 3.95 -2.95 -10.49
C ILE A 29 2.59 -3.48 -10.03
N PRO A 30 2.36 -4.81 -10.02
CA PRO A 30 1.01 -5.37 -9.89
C PRO A 30 0.39 -5.21 -8.50
N VAL A 31 1.23 -5.08 -7.47
CA VAL A 31 0.79 -4.86 -6.09
C VAL A 31 1.76 -3.89 -5.41
N TYR A 32 1.23 -2.83 -4.81
CA TYR A 32 1.95 -1.89 -3.96
C TYR A 32 1.25 -1.78 -2.60
N VAL A 33 1.98 -2.08 -1.54
CA VAL A 33 1.49 -2.02 -0.16
C VAL A 33 2.17 -0.88 0.57
N ILE A 34 1.38 -0.09 1.30
CA ILE A 34 1.88 0.95 2.22
C ILE A 34 1.40 0.59 3.62
N VAL A 35 2.34 0.39 4.55
CA VAL A 35 2.07 0.29 5.98
C VAL A 35 2.26 1.69 6.55
N ASP A 36 1.18 2.33 6.99
CA ASP A 36 1.15 3.75 7.31
C ASP A 36 0.68 4.00 8.75
N ASP A 37 1.63 4.08 9.67
CA ASP A 37 1.39 4.43 11.08
C ASP A 37 0.87 5.86 11.28
N PHE A 38 0.91 6.69 10.24
CA PHE A 38 0.57 8.12 10.29
C PHE A 38 -0.76 8.42 9.58
N ASP A 39 -1.54 7.38 9.26
CA ASP A 39 -2.85 7.49 8.64
C ASP A 39 -3.94 7.21 9.69
N ASP A 40 -4.42 8.27 10.35
CA ASP A 40 -5.27 8.20 11.55
C ASP A 40 -4.66 7.32 12.65
N ASP A 41 -5.33 6.23 13.04
CA ASP A 41 -4.89 5.24 14.03
C ASP A 41 -3.97 4.15 13.42
N GLY A 42 -3.54 4.31 12.17
CA GLY A 42 -2.69 3.37 11.46
C GLY A 42 -3.45 2.43 10.53
N ALA A 43 -2.92 2.24 9.33
CA ALA A 43 -3.54 1.39 8.32
C ALA A 43 -2.53 0.73 7.37
N VAL A 44 -2.95 -0.38 6.76
CA VAL A 44 -2.31 -0.97 5.59
C VAL A 44 -3.14 -0.62 4.36
N LEU A 45 -2.53 0.05 3.39
CA LEU A 45 -3.11 0.28 2.07
C LEU A 45 -2.59 -0.77 1.10
N VAL A 46 -3.49 -1.49 0.43
CA VAL A 46 -3.19 -2.45 -0.62
C VAL A 46 -3.69 -1.90 -1.95
N LEU A 47 -2.77 -1.60 -2.87
CA LEU A 47 -3.05 -1.03 -4.18
C LEU A 47 -2.80 -2.07 -5.26
N THR A 48 -3.81 -2.33 -6.10
CA THR A 48 -3.74 -3.31 -7.19
C THR A 48 -4.33 -2.77 -8.50
N SER A 49 -4.29 -3.59 -9.56
CA SER A 49 -4.75 -3.21 -10.89
C SER A 49 -4.10 -1.90 -11.41
N PRO A 50 -2.76 -1.86 -11.60
CA PRO A 50 -2.09 -0.66 -12.10
C PRO A 50 -2.57 -0.31 -13.52
N ASP A 51 -2.82 0.97 -13.75
CA ASP A 51 -3.02 1.57 -15.06
C ASP A 51 -1.76 2.40 -15.40
N PRO A 52 -0.82 1.85 -16.20
CA PRO A 52 0.40 2.55 -16.57
C PRO A 52 0.17 3.86 -17.32
N GLY A 53 -0.91 3.92 -18.12
CA GLY A 53 -1.28 5.09 -18.91
C GLY A 53 -1.74 6.25 -18.03
N LYS A 54 -2.48 5.96 -16.95
CA LYS A 54 -2.95 6.96 -15.98
C LYS A 54 -2.00 7.18 -14.81
N ALA A 55 -0.98 6.34 -14.65
CA ALA A 55 -0.10 6.32 -13.49
C ALA A 55 -0.89 6.26 -12.18
N LYS A 56 -1.88 5.35 -12.13
CA LYS A 56 -2.76 5.13 -10.96
C LYS A 56 -3.05 3.65 -10.80
N TYR A 57 -3.26 3.24 -9.56
CA TYR A 57 -3.90 1.97 -9.24
C TYR A 57 -5.42 2.15 -9.36
N ALA A 58 -6.10 1.19 -9.97
CA ALA A 58 -7.55 1.23 -10.13
C ALA A 58 -8.28 0.69 -8.90
N ASP A 59 -7.61 -0.13 -8.09
CA ASP A 59 -8.15 -0.70 -6.86
C ASP A 59 -7.27 -0.36 -5.66
N GLU A 60 -7.91 -0.04 -4.54
CA GLU A 60 -7.30 0.42 -3.29
C GLU A 60 -8.13 -0.08 -2.10
N HIS A 61 -7.50 -0.90 -1.26
CA HIS A 61 -8.08 -1.37 -0.01
C HIS A 61 -7.33 -0.75 1.15
N ARG A 62 -8.04 -0.01 2.00
CA ARG A 62 -7.50 0.51 3.26
C ARG A 62 -7.99 -0.38 4.39
N VAL A 63 -7.06 -1.02 5.09
CA VAL A 63 -7.35 -1.92 6.20
C VAL A 63 -6.74 -1.32 7.46
N PRO A 64 -7.56 -0.87 8.43
CA PRO A 64 -7.04 -0.44 9.73
C PRO A 64 -6.26 -1.56 10.42
N TYR A 65 -5.32 -1.19 11.30
CA TYR A 65 -4.65 -2.17 12.14
C TYR A 65 -5.63 -2.95 13.02
N GLY A 66 -5.24 -4.17 13.42
CA GLY A 66 -6.14 -5.11 14.10
C GLY A 66 -7.05 -5.91 13.15
N THR A 67 -6.74 -5.91 11.84
CA THR A 67 -7.41 -6.75 10.85
C THR A 67 -6.39 -7.20 9.81
N ASP A 68 -6.51 -8.44 9.36
CA ASP A 68 -5.63 -8.98 8.33
C ASP A 68 -5.85 -8.26 6.99
N ALA A 69 -4.82 -7.56 6.53
CA ALA A 69 -4.80 -6.98 5.18
C ALA A 69 -4.35 -8.07 4.20
N VAL A 70 -5.32 -8.67 3.50
CA VAL A 70 -5.07 -9.74 2.53
C VAL A 70 -4.95 -9.16 1.12
N ILE A 71 -3.93 -9.59 0.39
CA ILE A 71 -3.76 -9.21 -1.02
C ILE A 71 -4.83 -9.92 -1.87
N PRO A 72 -5.75 -9.18 -2.52
CA PRO A 72 -6.91 -9.78 -3.16
C PRO A 72 -6.59 -10.43 -4.52
N GLU A 73 -5.57 -9.94 -5.21
CA GLU A 73 -5.23 -10.33 -6.57
C GLU A 73 -3.74 -10.19 -6.92
N GLY A 74 -3.37 -10.66 -8.12
CA GLY A 74 -2.01 -10.56 -8.61
C GLY A 74 -1.05 -11.62 -8.05
N PRO A 75 0.27 -11.46 -8.26
CA PRO A 75 1.27 -12.50 -8.00
C PRO A 75 1.48 -12.83 -6.52
N ALA A 76 0.92 -12.04 -5.61
CA ALA A 76 0.97 -12.27 -4.16
C ALA A 76 -0.42 -12.50 -3.54
N LYS A 77 -1.41 -12.88 -4.36
CA LYS A 77 -2.77 -13.15 -3.89
C LYS A 77 -2.77 -14.11 -2.69
N GLY A 78 -3.52 -13.74 -1.65
CA GLY A 78 -3.65 -14.51 -0.41
C GLY A 78 -2.54 -14.29 0.62
N PHE A 79 -1.47 -13.57 0.28
CA PHE A 79 -0.53 -13.08 1.28
C PHE A 79 -1.24 -12.10 2.21
N ALA A 80 -1.04 -12.25 3.51
CA ALA A 80 -1.69 -11.44 4.54
C ALA A 80 -0.66 -10.69 5.38
N ILE A 81 -0.89 -9.38 5.55
CA ILE A 81 -0.27 -8.58 6.59
C ILE A 81 -1.21 -8.65 7.79
N GLY A 82 -0.92 -9.54 8.72
CA GLY A 82 -1.77 -9.80 9.88
C GLY A 82 -1.32 -9.11 11.15
N GLU A 83 -2.14 -9.21 12.20
CA GLU A 83 -1.96 -8.52 13.49
C GLU A 83 -0.56 -8.67 14.11
N ARG A 84 0.09 -9.82 13.90
CA ARG A 84 1.45 -10.10 14.41
C ARG A 84 2.54 -9.19 13.83
N ILE A 85 2.26 -8.45 12.76
CA ILE A 85 3.20 -7.54 12.09
C ILE A 85 2.95 -6.08 12.46
N VAL A 86 1.71 -5.72 12.83
CA VAL A 86 1.24 -4.33 13.00
C VAL A 86 0.88 -3.96 14.44
N ALA A 87 0.86 -4.91 15.38
CA ALA A 87 0.68 -4.62 16.79
C ALA A 87 2.00 -4.18 17.44
N PHE A 88 2.06 -2.92 17.91
CA PHE A 88 3.07 -2.41 18.83
C PHE A 88 2.51 -2.32 20.25
#